data_AF-A0A9D0J4B6-F1
#
_entry.id   AF-A0A9D0J4B6-F1
#
_cell.length_a   1.000
_cell.length_b   1.000
_cell.length_c   1.000
_cell.angle_alpha   90.00
_cell.angle_beta   90.00
_cell.angle_gamma   90.00
#
_symmetry.space_group_name_H-M   'P 1'
#
loop_
_entity.id
_entity.type
_entity.pdbx_description
1 polymer ?
#
loop_
_entity_poly.entity_id
_entity_poly.type
_entity_poly.pdbx_seq_one_letter_code
_entity_poly.pdbx_strand_id
1 'polypeptide(L)' 'MKRIVIRETVIYLLLLVTFAFLMHPDLLSAPGSRLALMHERSNYFHPLLYSAFVYITVLIFRGAIHLLGRLLSRSKEA' A
#
# COMPACT_ATOMS: atom_id res chain seq x y z
N MET A 1 -0.16 -12.39 16.69
CA MET A 1 0.43 -11.08 16.30
C MET A 1 1.49 -11.18 15.22
N LYS A 2 2.62 -11.88 15.43
CA LYS A 2 3.74 -11.92 14.46
C LYS A 2 3.32 -12.26 13.02
N ARG A 3 2.47 -13.28 12.82
CA ARG A 3 1.96 -13.68 11.49
C ARG A 3 1.13 -12.59 10.79
N ILE A 4 0.35 -11.82 11.54
CA ILE A 4 -0.49 -10.74 10.97
C ILE A 4 0.42 -9.59 10.53
N VAL A 5 1.37 -9.18 11.38
CA VAL A 5 2.34 -8.13 11.05
C VAL A 5 3.13 -8.53 9.81
N ILE A 6 3.68 -9.75 9.76
CA ILE A 6 4.41 -10.25 8.59
C ILE A 6 3.54 -10.20 7.34
N ARG A 7 2.29 -10.67 7.41
CA ARG A 7 1.37 -10.65 6.27
C ARG A 7 1.14 -9.23 5.75
N GLU A 8 0.81 -8.31 6.65
CA GLU A 8 0.55 -6.91 6.26
C GLU A 8 1.82 -6.22 5.74
N THR A 9 3.00 -6.50 6.32
CA THR A 9 4.29 -6.02 5.80
C THR A 9 4.55 -6.53 4.40
N VAL A 10 4.30 -7.81 4.12
CA VAL A 10 4.47 -8.38 2.77
C VAL A 10 3.50 -7.72 1.78
N ILE A 11 2.23 -7.54 2.15
CA ILE A 11 1.24 -6.85 1.30
C ILE A 11 1.70 -5.42 0.99
N TYR A 12 2.18 -4.70 2.00
CA TYR A 12 2.68 -3.33 1.84
C TYR A 12 3.91 -3.27 0.94
N LEU A 13 4.88 -4.16 1.14
CA LEU A 13 6.08 -4.23 0.30
C LEU A 13 5.74 -4.54 -1.16
N LEU A 14 4.80 -5.45 -1.40
CA LEU A 14 4.33 -5.75 -2.76
C LEU A 14 3.69 -4.51 -3.39
N LEU A 15 2.78 -3.82 -2.68
CA LEU A 15 2.17 -2.58 -3.16
C LEU A 15 3.21 -1.49 -3.46
N LEU A 16 4.19 -1.31 -2.58
CA LEU A 16 5.29 -0.36 -2.76
C LEU A 16 6.09 -0.66 -4.02
N VAL A 17 6.51 -1.91 -4.21
CA VAL A 17 7.29 -2.34 -5.39
C VAL A 17 6.46 -2.14 -6.66
N THR A 18 5.20 -2.57 -6.67
CA THR A 18 4.30 -2.39 -7.80
C THR A 18 4.13 -0.91 -8.14
N PHE A 19 3.86 -0.05 -7.16
CA PHE A 19 3.68 1.38 -7.41
C PHE A 19 4.97 2.09 -7.78
N ALA A 20 6.10 1.72 -7.20
CA ALA A 20 7.40 2.27 -7.61
C ALA A 20 7.65 2.02 -9.10
N PHE A 21 7.37 0.82 -9.61
CA PHE A 21 7.54 0.51 -11.03
C PHE A 21 6.45 1.08 -11.92
N LEU A 22 5.20 1.18 -11.45
CA LEU A 22 4.13 1.84 -12.22
C LEU A 22 4.40 3.35 -12.38
N MET A 23 4.94 4.00 -11.34
CA MET A 23 5.26 5.43 -11.36
C MET A 23 6.58 5.73 -12.08
N HIS A 24 7.57 4.85 -11.94
CA HIS A 24 8.90 4.98 -12.55
C HIS A 24 9.28 3.70 -13.29
N PRO A 25 8.72 3.47 -14.48
CA PRO A 25 9.06 2.29 -15.27
C PRO A 25 10.55 2.27 -15.67
N ASP A 26 11.19 3.43 -15.74
CA ASP A 26 12.61 3.59 -16.02
C ASP A 26 13.52 3.18 -14.86
N LEU A 27 12.98 2.82 -13.68
CA LEU A 27 13.76 2.10 -12.67
C LEU A 27 14.26 0.74 -13.19
N LEU A 28 13.60 0.14 -14.17
CA LEU A 28 14.01 -1.14 -14.77
C LEU A 28 15.12 -0.97 -15.81
N SER A 29 15.20 0.18 -16.47
CA SER A 29 16.14 0.43 -17.58
C SER A 29 17.31 1.34 -17.19
N ALA A 30 17.07 2.36 -16.36
CA ALA A 30 18.05 3.37 -15.95
C ALA A 30 17.87 3.78 -14.47
N PRO A 31 18.01 2.84 -13.51
CA PRO A 31 17.74 3.09 -12.09
C PRO A 31 18.57 4.22 -11.49
N GLY A 32 19.85 4.32 -11.85
CA GLY A 32 20.74 5.37 -11.34
C GLY A 32 20.27 6.78 -11.72
N SER A 33 19.91 6.99 -12.98
CA SER A 33 19.41 8.28 -13.48
C SER A 33 18.07 8.66 -12.83
N ARG A 34 17.17 7.69 -12.66
CA ARG A 34 15.89 7.95 -11.97
C ARG A 34 16.09 8.32 -10.51
N LEU A 35 16.96 7.60 -9.79
CA LEU A 35 17.25 7.90 -8.38
C LEU A 35 17.89 9.28 -8.21
N ALA A 36 18.83 9.64 -9.10
CA ALA A 36 19.42 10.99 -9.11
C ALA A 36 18.35 12.07 -9.33
N LEU A 37 17.49 11.88 -10.33
CA LEU A 37 16.39 12.81 -10.62
C LEU A 37 15.38 12.91 -9.47
N MET A 38 15.12 11.81 -8.76
CA MET A 38 14.24 11.82 -7.59
C MET A 38 14.87 12.53 -6.39
N HIS A 39 16.19 12.40 -6.23
CA HIS A 39 16.94 13.10 -5.21
C HIS A 39 16.97 14.61 -5.47
N GLU A 40 17.30 15.02 -6.69
CA GLU A 40 17.31 16.43 -7.12
C GLU A 40 15.96 17.11 -6.89
N ARG A 41 14.87 16.40 -7.19
CA ARG A 41 13.50 16.91 -7.01
C ARG A 41 12.96 16.74 -5.58
N SER A 42 13.78 16.24 -4.65
CA SER A 42 13.38 15.94 -3.26
C SER A 42 12.11 15.07 -3.16
N ASN A 43 11.85 14.23 -4.16
CA ASN A 43 10.61 13.45 -4.26
C ASN A 43 10.85 11.95 -4.00
N TYR A 44 12.00 11.54 -3.50
CA TYR A 44 12.35 10.14 -3.25
C TYR A 44 11.34 9.35 -2.38
N PHE A 45 10.57 10.03 -1.51
CA PHE A 45 9.56 9.39 -0.67
C PHE A 45 8.19 9.18 -1.32
N HIS A 46 7.92 9.74 -2.50
CA HIS A 46 6.54 9.71 -3.01
C HIS A 46 6.01 8.29 -3.27
N PRO A 47 6.76 7.30 -3.82
CA PRO A 47 6.21 5.95 -4.00
C PRO A 47 5.83 5.30 -2.66
N LEU A 48 6.61 5.60 -1.61
CA LEU A 48 6.31 5.19 -0.23
C LEU A 48 5.00 5.81 0.24
N LEU A 49 4.85 7.13 0.14
CA LEU A 49 3.64 7.82 0.60
C LEU A 49 2.38 7.40 -0.16
N TYR A 50 2.46 7.23 -1.48
CA TYR A 50 1.34 6.75 -2.29
C TYR A 50 0.94 5.31 -1.92
N SER A 51 1.92 4.42 -1.75
CA SER A 51 1.64 3.05 -1.30
C SER A 51 1.01 3.02 0.10
N ALA A 52 1.46 3.88 1.02
CA ALA A 52 0.87 4.04 2.35
C ALA A 52 -0.57 4.51 2.30
N PHE A 53 -0.84 5.54 1.50
CA PHE A 53 -2.19 6.08 1.34
C PHE A 53 -3.16 5.03 0.78
N VAL A 54 -2.76 4.32 -0.28
CA VAL A 54 -3.60 3.26 -0.87
C VAL A 54 -3.77 2.09 0.09
N TYR A 55 -2.71 1.67 0.78
CA TYR A 55 -2.80 0.59 1.75
C TYR A 55 -3.76 0.93 2.91
N ILE A 56 -3.65 2.14 3.48
CA ILE A 56 -4.56 2.62 4.53
C ILE A 56 -6.01 2.65 4.03
N THR A 57 -6.21 3.15 2.81
CA THR A 57 -7.54 3.19 2.18
C THR A 57 -8.14 1.78 2.09
N VAL A 58 -7.39 0.80 1.58
CA VAL A 58 -7.81 -0.60 1.50
C VAL A 58 -8.09 -1.18 2.88
N LEU A 59 -7.27 -0.84 3.88
CA LEU A 59 -7.43 -1.32 5.25
C LEU A 59 -8.72 -0.77 5.90
N ILE A 60 -9.03 0.50 5.67
CA ILE A 60 -10.29 1.12 6.11
C ILE A 60 -11.49 0.42 5.45
N PHE A 61 -11.45 0.19 4.14
CA PHE A 61 -12.53 -0.52 3.44
C PHE A 61 -12.72 -1.95 3.96
N ARG A 62 -11.63 -2.71 4.17
CA ARG A 62 -11.69 -4.04 4.78
C ARG A 62 -12.33 -4.01 6.16
N GLY A 63 -11.96 -3.02 6.98
CA GLY A 63 -12.54 -2.81 8.31
C GLY A 63 -14.03 -2.50 8.24
N ALA A 64 -14.43 -1.59 7.34
CA ALA A 64 -15.82 -1.20 7.14
C ALA A 64 -16.70 -2.37 6.69
N ILE A 65 -16.25 -3.15 5.69
CA ILE A 65 -16.98 -4.34 5.21
C ILE A 65 -17.14 -5.37 6.33
N HIS A 66 -16.08 -5.62 7.11
CA HIS A 66 -16.14 -6.56 8.22
C HIS A 66 -17.11 -6.10 9.32
N LEU A 67 -17.11 -4.81 9.63
CA LEU A 67 -18.02 -4.22 10.62
C LEU A 67 -19.48 -4.33 10.14
N LEU A 68 -19.76 -3.92 8.90
CA LEU A 68 -21.10 -4.01 8.31
C LEU A 68 -21.62 -5.46 8.28
N GLY A 69 -20.78 -6.41 7.90
CA GLY A 69 -21.13 -7.84 7.91
C GLY A 69 -21.50 -8.34 9.30
N ARG A 70 -20.77 -7.92 10.34
CA ARG A 70 -21.07 -8.27 11.74
C ARG A 70 -22.37 -7.66 12.25
N LEU A 71 -22.68 -6.42 11.87
CA LEU A 71 -23.93 -5.76 12.27
C LEU A 71 -25.12 -6.46 11.60
N LEU A 72 -25.02 -6.79 10.32
CA LEU A 72 -26.06 -7.51 9.58
C LEU A 72 -26.29 -8.94 10.11
N SER A 73 -25.23 -9.65 10.49
CA SER A 73 -25.39 -11.00 11.06
C SER A 73 -26.08 -10.97 12.42
N ARG A 74 -25.74 -10.00 13.28
CA ARG A 74 -26.39 -9.83 14.59
C ARG A 74 -27.87 -9.46 14.48
N SER A 75 -28.25 -8.69 13.48
CA SER A 75 -29.65 -8.32 13.22
C SER A 75 -30.51 -9.50 12.72
N LYS A 76 -29.91 -10.58 12.21
CA LYS A 76 -30.65 -11.77 11.76
C LYS A 76 -30.92 -12.79 12.88
N GLU A 77 -30.23 -12.64 14.00
CA GLU A 77 -30.35 -13.52 15.17
C GLU A 77 -31.24 -12.94 16.29
N ALA A 78 -31.70 -11.68 16.12
CA ALA A 78 -32.60 -10.96 17.03
C ALA A 78 -34.01 -10.84 16.42
#